data_AF-D4MHY9-F1
#
_entry.id   AF-D4MHY9-F1
#
_cell.length_a   1.000
_cell.length_b   1.000
_cell.length_c   1.000
_cell.angle_alpha   90.00
_cell.angle_beta   90.00
_cell.angle_gamma   90.00
#
_symmetry.space_group_name_H-M   'P 1'
#
loop_
_entity.id
_entity.type
_entity.pdbx_description
1 polymer ?
#
loop_
_entity_poly.entity_id
_entity_poly.type
_entity_poly.pdbx_seq_one_letter_code
_entity_poly.pdbx_strand_id
1 'polypeptide(L)'
;MKKRIISMAMSVVVAISALPLFSSCSGGIGGTNINQELVKNLELDQNDISILVKPFEVINIARNELNSKSNITNEDLQNFSNTIYDAFYGSKDNESDASDISNEKHATDILSEKYSNAAENNEAMRTQYNTYETVVLNGQSSITDYHLGEVDVLMGGVIRYLPIMRYKDAVSFLNFHSELLYGKEMISEEEINKVSENNIRTSYKDNLKITLSKILNSSAKAEKICKLTMKVWHNSIYKEHDTETDAFTMENGSYFYDDFNDALKNLYNDTTYNSDISSIKKEQEDITEIVKLMKDVPEEFSSTYDDLKQLYSAYQTFSGLAVNSSGSYNSYSDSVEKATDEVIKYYNNLKLYLD
;
A
#
# COMPACT_ATOMS: atom_id res chain seq x y z
N MET A 1 19.85 3.03 9.38
CA MET A 1 18.89 2.30 10.25
C MET A 1 17.96 1.32 9.51
N LYS A 2 17.89 1.31 8.16
CA LYS A 2 17.09 0.34 7.37
C LYS A 2 17.66 -1.11 7.29
N LYS A 3 18.84 -1.39 7.85
CA LYS A 3 19.45 -2.75 7.86
C LYS A 3 18.97 -3.67 9.00
N ARG A 4 18.14 -3.19 9.95
CA ARG A 4 17.80 -3.96 11.15
C ARG A 4 16.57 -4.87 11.05
N ILE A 5 15.61 -4.58 10.16
CA ILE A 5 14.38 -5.38 10.06
C ILE A 5 14.62 -6.66 9.25
N ILE A 6 15.33 -6.57 8.11
CA ILE A 6 15.75 -7.74 7.31
C ILE A 6 16.73 -8.63 8.11
N SER A 7 17.55 -8.04 8.98
CA SER A 7 18.50 -8.78 9.82
C SER A 7 17.83 -9.61 10.92
N MET A 8 16.62 -9.29 11.38
CA MET A 8 15.93 -10.09 12.40
C MET A 8 15.32 -11.37 11.81
N ALA A 9 14.79 -11.32 10.58
CA ALA A 9 14.37 -12.52 9.85
C ALA A 9 15.55 -13.44 9.49
N MET A 10 16.66 -12.87 8.99
CA MET A 10 17.89 -13.65 8.72
C MET A 10 18.50 -14.28 9.98
N SER A 11 18.41 -13.64 11.15
CA SER A 11 19.02 -14.18 12.38
C SER A 11 18.31 -15.43 12.91
N VAL A 12 17.03 -15.61 12.59
CA VAL A 12 16.26 -16.82 12.96
C VAL A 12 16.50 -17.95 11.96
N VAL A 13 16.69 -17.63 10.67
CA VAL A 13 17.10 -18.60 9.63
C VAL A 13 18.49 -19.18 9.92
N VAL A 14 19.40 -18.40 10.52
CA VAL A 14 20.74 -18.86 10.90
C VAL A 14 20.71 -19.97 11.98
N ALA A 15 19.62 -20.18 12.72
CA ALA A 15 19.50 -21.31 13.65
C ALA A 15 19.23 -22.66 12.94
N ILE A 16 18.92 -22.64 11.64
CA ILE A 16 18.73 -23.83 10.78
C ILE A 16 20.06 -24.21 10.07
N SER A 17 21.18 -23.60 10.49
CA SER A 17 22.50 -23.82 9.89
C SER A 17 23.22 -25.08 10.42
N ALA A 18 22.66 -26.26 10.17
CA ALA A 18 23.43 -27.50 10.30
C ALA A 18 22.93 -28.63 9.39
N LEU A 19 22.74 -28.38 8.09
CA LEU A 19 22.51 -29.47 7.13
C LEU A 19 23.39 -29.34 5.87
N PRO A 20 23.90 -30.47 5.32
CA PRO A 20 24.98 -30.45 4.34
C PRO A 20 24.50 -30.04 2.94
N LEU A 21 25.35 -29.26 2.28
CA LEU A 21 25.31 -28.89 0.87
C LEU A 21 25.21 -30.12 -0.06
N PHE A 22 24.24 -30.12 -0.98
CA PHE A 22 24.37 -30.85 -2.25
C PHE A 22 23.92 -30.02 -3.47
N SER A 23 24.93 -29.72 -4.29
CA SER A 23 25.02 -29.51 -5.74
C SER A 23 23.93 -28.75 -6.52
N SER A 24 24.35 -27.57 -7.00
CA SER A 24 24.33 -27.07 -8.39
C SER A 24 23.20 -27.47 -9.35
N CYS A 25 22.48 -26.45 -9.83
CA CYS A 25 22.31 -26.05 -11.24
C CYS A 25 20.89 -25.57 -11.55
N SER A 26 20.85 -24.51 -12.34
CA SER A 26 19.72 -24.00 -13.14
C SER A 26 18.73 -25.10 -13.57
N GLY A 27 17.53 -25.10 -12.99
CA GLY A 27 16.45 -26.02 -13.35
C GLY A 27 15.26 -25.79 -12.40
N GLY A 28 14.06 -25.62 -12.96
CA GLY A 28 12.85 -25.21 -12.25
C GLY A 28 12.52 -26.04 -11.01
N ILE A 29 11.82 -25.42 -10.05
CA ILE A 29 11.52 -25.94 -8.71
C ILE A 29 10.44 -27.05 -8.72
N GLY A 30 10.08 -27.60 -9.89
CA GLY A 30 9.06 -28.65 -10.07
C GLY A 30 9.45 -30.07 -9.62
N GLY A 31 10.35 -30.20 -8.63
CA GLY A 31 10.66 -31.47 -7.99
C GLY A 31 12.15 -31.69 -7.73
N THR A 32 12.52 -31.90 -6.47
CA THR A 32 13.10 -33.19 -6.01
C THR A 32 13.52 -33.26 -4.55
N ASN A 33 13.51 -32.19 -3.72
CA ASN A 33 13.69 -32.37 -2.27
C ASN A 33 13.00 -31.26 -1.48
N ILE A 34 11.77 -31.53 -1.02
CA ILE A 34 11.18 -30.79 0.10
C ILE A 34 12.05 -31.01 1.34
N ASN A 35 12.11 -30.02 2.22
CA ASN A 35 12.83 -30.06 3.47
C ASN A 35 12.35 -31.25 4.31
N GLN A 36 13.18 -32.29 4.40
CA GLN A 36 12.84 -33.54 5.09
C GLN A 36 12.67 -33.35 6.60
N GLU A 37 13.35 -32.36 7.17
CA GLU A 37 13.17 -32.00 8.58
C GLU A 37 11.80 -31.37 8.80
N LEU A 38 11.35 -30.50 7.89
CA LEU A 38 10.00 -29.93 7.92
C LEU A 38 8.94 -31.03 7.79
N VAL A 39 9.08 -31.92 6.80
CA VAL A 39 8.18 -33.07 6.60
C VAL A 39 8.07 -33.90 7.88
N LYS A 40 9.20 -34.17 8.53
CA LYS A 40 9.23 -34.96 9.76
C LYS A 40 8.62 -34.21 10.95
N ASN A 41 9.00 -32.95 11.17
CA ASN A 41 8.57 -32.17 12.33
C ASN A 41 7.08 -31.82 12.28
N LEU A 42 6.53 -31.68 11.08
CA LEU A 42 5.12 -31.38 10.85
C LEU A 42 4.28 -32.61 10.48
N GLU A 43 4.88 -33.81 10.46
CA GLU A 43 4.19 -35.05 10.05
C GLU A 43 3.40 -34.86 8.75
N LEU A 44 4.07 -34.32 7.71
CA LEU A 44 3.45 -34.07 6.41
C LEU A 44 3.30 -35.38 5.65
N ASP A 45 2.08 -35.67 5.21
CA ASP A 45 1.82 -36.81 4.35
C ASP A 45 1.96 -36.44 2.85
N GLN A 46 1.77 -37.41 1.97
CA GLN A 46 1.91 -37.18 0.53
C GLN A 46 0.85 -36.23 -0.04
N ASN A 47 -0.34 -36.19 0.56
CA ASN A 47 -1.40 -35.27 0.16
C ASN A 47 -1.06 -33.84 0.59
N ASP A 48 -0.58 -33.66 1.82
CA ASP A 48 -0.07 -32.36 2.31
C ASP A 48 1.02 -31.83 1.39
N ILE A 49 2.02 -32.66 1.08
CA ILE A 49 3.14 -32.30 0.20
C ILE A 49 2.62 -31.89 -1.18
N SER A 50 1.67 -32.64 -1.75
CA SER A 50 1.09 -32.32 -3.07
C SER A 50 0.42 -30.95 -3.08
N ILE A 51 -0.29 -30.57 -2.01
CA ILE A 51 -0.96 -29.28 -1.90
C ILE A 51 0.07 -28.15 -1.71
N LEU A 52 1.11 -28.38 -0.92
CA LEU A 52 2.15 -27.39 -0.63
C LEU A 52 3.05 -27.07 -1.84
N VAL A 53 3.26 -28.03 -2.73
CA VAL A 53 4.14 -27.87 -3.90
C VAL A 53 3.41 -27.17 -5.06
N LYS A 54 2.10 -27.43 -5.22
CA LYS A 54 1.29 -26.93 -6.35
C LYS A 54 1.41 -25.42 -6.61
N PRO A 55 1.42 -24.52 -5.60
CA PRO A 55 1.59 -23.09 -5.86
C PRO A 55 2.88 -22.75 -6.59
N PHE A 56 3.98 -23.42 -6.23
CA PHE A 56 5.30 -23.17 -6.82
C PHE A 56 5.38 -23.61 -8.27
N GLU A 57 4.66 -24.67 -8.66
CA GLU A 57 4.59 -25.10 -10.06
C GLU A 57 3.92 -24.04 -10.92
N VAL A 58 2.77 -23.53 -10.48
CA VAL A 58 2.00 -22.47 -11.16
C VAL A 58 2.84 -21.19 -11.27
N ILE A 59 3.43 -20.75 -10.16
CA ILE A 59 4.20 -19.52 -10.09
C ILE A 59 5.50 -19.63 -10.90
N ASN A 60 6.10 -20.81 -10.98
CA ASN A 60 7.29 -21.03 -11.80
C ASN A 60 6.99 -20.87 -13.30
N ILE A 61 5.81 -21.29 -13.76
CA ILE A 61 5.35 -21.05 -15.12
C ILE A 61 5.17 -19.55 -15.36
N ALA A 62 4.43 -18.85 -14.49
CA ALA A 62 4.17 -17.41 -14.62
C ALA A 62 5.46 -16.57 -14.57
N ARG A 63 6.42 -16.94 -13.73
CA ARG A 63 7.73 -16.29 -13.68
C ARG A 63 8.51 -16.48 -14.98
N ASN A 64 8.51 -17.69 -15.54
CA ASN A 64 9.20 -17.95 -16.80
C ASN A 64 8.59 -17.15 -17.94
N GLU A 65 7.26 -17.01 -17.97
CA GLU A 65 6.58 -16.13 -18.92
C GLU A 65 7.00 -14.66 -18.72
N LEU A 66 6.96 -14.15 -17.49
CA LEU A 66 7.38 -12.78 -17.15
C LEU A 66 8.83 -12.51 -17.59
N ASN A 67 9.74 -13.45 -17.30
CA ASN A 67 11.16 -13.37 -17.66
C ASN A 67 11.42 -13.46 -19.17
N SER A 68 10.48 -14.02 -19.94
CA SER A 68 10.60 -14.11 -21.41
C SER A 68 10.24 -12.80 -22.13
N LYS A 69 9.56 -11.86 -21.44
CA LYS A 69 9.14 -10.59 -22.03
C LYS A 69 10.33 -9.65 -22.24
N SER A 70 10.38 -9.03 -23.41
CA SER A 70 11.40 -8.01 -23.73
C SER A 70 11.17 -6.69 -22.99
N ASN A 71 9.92 -6.42 -22.60
CA ASN A 71 9.51 -5.31 -21.76
C ASN A 71 8.47 -5.80 -20.75
N ILE A 72 8.68 -5.53 -19.47
CA ILE A 72 7.75 -5.91 -18.39
C ILE A 72 6.91 -4.71 -18.03
N THR A 73 5.59 -4.85 -18.14
CA THR A 73 4.62 -3.79 -17.84
C THR A 73 4.11 -3.88 -16.39
N ASN A 74 3.45 -2.82 -15.92
CA ASN A 74 2.76 -2.84 -14.63
C ASN A 74 1.65 -3.90 -14.59
N GLU A 75 0.96 -4.13 -15.71
CA GLU A 75 -0.05 -5.17 -15.84
C GLU A 75 0.56 -6.56 -15.73
N ASP A 76 1.73 -6.80 -16.33
CA ASP A 76 2.42 -8.10 -16.21
C ASP A 76 2.80 -8.42 -14.76
N LEU A 77 3.30 -7.42 -14.03
CA LEU A 77 3.63 -7.56 -12.61
C LEU A 77 2.38 -7.75 -11.77
N GLN A 78 1.29 -7.08 -12.14
CA GLN A 78 0.01 -7.27 -11.48
C GLN A 78 -0.51 -8.71 -11.73
N ASN A 79 -0.43 -9.20 -12.96
CA ASN A 79 -0.85 -10.57 -13.27
C ASN A 79 0.02 -11.59 -12.51
N PHE A 80 1.33 -11.34 -12.39
CA PHE A 80 2.22 -12.19 -11.63
C PHE A 80 1.90 -12.21 -10.13
N SER A 81 1.70 -11.05 -9.51
CA SER A 81 1.33 -10.96 -8.09
C SER A 81 -0.07 -11.52 -7.82
N ASN A 82 -1.03 -11.38 -8.75
CA ASN A 82 -2.35 -12.04 -8.67
C ASN A 82 -2.17 -13.56 -8.71
N THR A 83 -1.32 -14.07 -9.62
CA THR A 83 -1.04 -15.50 -9.72
C THR A 83 -0.44 -16.06 -8.43
N ILE A 84 0.46 -15.32 -7.75
CA ILE A 84 0.97 -15.72 -6.44
C ILE A 84 -0.19 -15.82 -5.44
N TYR A 85 -1.07 -14.82 -5.38
CA TYR A 85 -2.22 -14.83 -4.48
C TYR A 85 -3.14 -16.02 -4.74
N ASP A 86 -3.62 -16.19 -5.96
CA ASP A 86 -4.58 -17.24 -6.33
C ASP A 86 -3.99 -18.64 -6.11
N ALA A 87 -2.68 -18.80 -6.32
CA ALA A 87 -1.99 -20.06 -6.09
C ALA A 87 -1.96 -20.46 -4.60
N PHE A 88 -1.82 -19.48 -3.69
CA PHE A 88 -1.75 -19.73 -2.25
C PHE A 88 -3.11 -19.68 -1.54
N TYR A 89 -4.10 -18.98 -2.09
CA TYR A 89 -5.38 -18.66 -1.42
C TYR A 89 -6.64 -18.97 -2.25
N GLY A 90 -6.50 -19.44 -3.49
CA GLY A 90 -7.62 -19.64 -4.42
C GLY A 90 -8.05 -18.35 -5.13
N SER A 91 -8.65 -18.49 -6.32
CA SER A 91 -9.27 -17.37 -7.05
C SER A 91 -10.57 -16.94 -6.36
N LYS A 92 -10.84 -15.62 -6.34
CA LYS A 92 -12.11 -15.05 -5.85
C LYS A 92 -13.16 -14.80 -6.93
N ASP A 93 -12.98 -15.29 -8.16
CA ASP A 93 -13.80 -14.91 -9.32
C ASP A 93 -15.30 -15.26 -9.20
N ASN A 94 -15.74 -15.96 -8.15
CA ASN A 94 -17.16 -16.29 -7.95
C ASN A 94 -17.77 -15.56 -6.73
N GLU A 95 -18.19 -14.31 -6.93
CA GLU A 95 -19.28 -13.70 -6.13
C GLU A 95 -20.60 -14.51 -6.25
N SER A 96 -20.67 -15.56 -7.08
CA SER A 96 -21.83 -16.45 -7.20
C SER A 96 -21.78 -17.70 -6.32
N ASP A 97 -20.62 -18.10 -5.76
CA ASP A 97 -20.48 -19.40 -5.06
C ASP A 97 -20.00 -19.24 -3.61
N ALA A 98 -20.44 -18.17 -2.93
CA ALA A 98 -20.23 -17.97 -1.50
C ALA A 98 -20.83 -19.09 -0.61
N SER A 99 -21.43 -20.14 -1.20
CA SER A 99 -21.94 -21.32 -0.50
C SER A 99 -21.05 -22.57 -0.57
N ASP A 100 -19.98 -22.63 -1.37
CA ASP A 100 -19.23 -23.90 -1.60
C ASP A 100 -17.71 -23.88 -1.33
N ILE A 101 -17.11 -22.76 -0.89
CA ILE A 101 -15.65 -22.69 -0.60
C ILE A 101 -15.26 -23.40 0.72
N SER A 102 -16.22 -23.95 1.47
CA SER A 102 -15.98 -24.37 2.86
C SER A 102 -15.07 -25.60 3.09
N ASN A 103 -14.58 -26.27 2.05
CA ASN A 103 -13.84 -27.54 2.18
C ASN A 103 -12.50 -27.65 1.41
N GLU A 104 -12.09 -26.68 0.59
CA GLU A 104 -10.79 -26.75 -0.10
C GLU A 104 -9.70 -26.14 0.80
N LYS A 105 -8.72 -26.97 1.19
CA LYS A 105 -7.65 -26.55 2.08
C LYS A 105 -6.46 -26.04 1.26
N HIS A 106 -6.08 -24.78 1.45
CA HIS A 106 -4.97 -24.17 0.71
C HIS A 106 -3.61 -24.42 1.38
N ALA A 107 -2.52 -24.12 0.67
CA ALA A 107 -1.16 -24.36 1.15
C ALA A 107 -0.87 -23.66 2.49
N THR A 108 -1.38 -22.43 2.68
CA THR A 108 -1.24 -21.69 3.94
C THR A 108 -2.02 -22.33 5.09
N ASP A 109 -3.19 -22.89 4.80
CA ASP A 109 -4.05 -23.54 5.79
C ASP A 109 -3.43 -24.85 6.28
N ILE A 110 -2.82 -25.62 5.35
CA ILE A 110 -2.05 -26.84 5.67
C ILE A 110 -0.92 -26.51 6.63
N LEU A 111 -0.05 -25.55 6.30
CA LEU A 111 1.09 -25.21 7.16
C LEU A 111 0.62 -24.66 8.51
N SER A 112 -0.39 -23.77 8.53
CA SER A 112 -0.91 -23.20 9.78
C SER A 112 -1.43 -24.29 10.72
N GLU A 113 -2.26 -25.21 10.21
CA GLU A 113 -2.81 -26.31 11.01
C GLU A 113 -1.70 -27.25 11.51
N LYS A 114 -0.77 -27.65 10.63
CA LYS A 114 0.31 -28.58 10.99
C LYS A 114 1.24 -27.99 12.05
N TYR A 115 1.59 -26.71 11.92
CA TYR A 115 2.38 -26.03 12.93
C TYR A 115 1.62 -25.86 14.25
N SER A 116 0.34 -25.49 14.21
CA SER A 116 -0.50 -25.39 15.40
C SER A 116 -0.53 -26.72 16.17
N ASN A 117 -0.80 -27.82 15.46
CA ASN A 117 -0.82 -29.17 16.05
C ASN A 117 0.54 -29.56 16.64
N ALA A 118 1.64 -29.28 15.92
CA ALA A 118 2.99 -29.57 16.41
C ALA A 118 3.38 -28.68 17.62
N ALA A 119 2.80 -27.50 17.76
CA ALA A 119 3.08 -26.55 18.84
C ALA A 119 2.37 -26.88 20.16
N GLU A 120 1.30 -27.69 20.15
CA GLU A 120 0.46 -27.96 21.34
C GLU A 120 1.26 -28.49 22.54
N ASN A 121 2.37 -29.21 22.29
CA ASN A 121 3.21 -29.80 23.34
C ASN A 121 4.72 -29.66 23.10
N ASN A 122 5.16 -28.75 22.22
CA ASN A 122 6.57 -28.56 21.88
C ASN A 122 6.92 -27.07 21.80
N GLU A 123 7.71 -26.59 22.77
CA GLU A 123 8.09 -25.18 22.89
C GLU A 123 8.91 -24.66 21.70
N ALA A 124 9.77 -25.51 21.14
CA ALA A 124 10.54 -25.16 19.95
C ALA A 124 9.62 -25.00 18.73
N MET A 125 8.65 -25.92 18.55
CA MET A 125 7.65 -25.81 17.49
C MET A 125 6.71 -24.62 17.68
N ARG A 126 6.36 -24.29 18.93
CA ARG A 126 5.55 -23.09 19.23
C ARG A 126 6.28 -21.80 18.87
N THR A 127 7.58 -21.73 19.10
CA THR A 127 8.40 -20.59 18.69
C THR A 127 8.46 -20.46 17.16
N GLN A 128 8.61 -21.59 16.46
CA GLN A 128 8.56 -21.64 15.00
C GLN A 128 7.18 -21.25 14.45
N TYR A 129 6.09 -21.73 15.06
CA TYR A 129 4.72 -21.37 14.69
C TYR A 129 4.47 -19.87 14.83
N ASN A 130 4.80 -19.26 15.96
CA ASN A 130 4.62 -17.81 16.16
C ASN A 130 5.42 -16.99 15.13
N THR A 131 6.60 -17.48 14.75
CA THR A 131 7.43 -16.85 13.71
C THR A 131 6.77 -16.98 12.34
N TYR A 132 6.33 -18.18 11.97
CA TYR A 132 5.60 -18.46 10.74
C TYR A 132 4.33 -17.60 10.66
N GLU A 133 3.49 -17.60 11.70
CA GLU A 133 2.25 -16.84 11.78
C GLU A 133 2.50 -15.34 11.62
N THR A 134 3.52 -14.80 12.28
CA THR A 134 3.90 -13.38 12.11
C THR A 134 4.31 -13.06 10.68
N VAL A 135 5.12 -13.91 10.05
CA VAL A 135 5.60 -13.68 8.68
C VAL A 135 4.47 -13.85 7.67
N VAL A 136 3.65 -14.89 7.81
CA VAL A 136 2.50 -15.15 6.94
C VAL A 136 1.44 -14.08 7.12
N LEU A 137 1.08 -13.66 8.33
CA LEU A 137 0.11 -12.57 8.53
C LEU A 137 0.59 -11.25 7.89
N ASN A 138 1.87 -10.89 8.06
CA ASN A 138 2.43 -9.68 7.47
C ASN A 138 2.53 -9.76 5.94
N GLY A 139 2.99 -10.90 5.42
CA GLY A 139 3.10 -11.12 3.97
C GLY A 139 1.75 -11.29 3.29
N GLN A 140 0.81 -11.98 3.94
CA GLN A 140 -0.58 -12.10 3.52
C GLN A 140 -1.24 -10.73 3.45
N SER A 141 -1.16 -9.92 4.51
CA SER A 141 -1.70 -8.55 4.50
C SER A 141 -1.19 -7.74 3.30
N SER A 142 0.08 -7.91 2.94
CA SER A 142 0.71 -7.19 1.82
C SER A 142 0.19 -7.66 0.44
N ILE A 143 -0.28 -8.90 0.32
CA ILE A 143 -0.82 -9.49 -0.93
C ILE A 143 -2.37 -9.46 -0.96
N THR A 144 -3.07 -9.51 0.18
CA THR A 144 -4.54 -9.39 0.24
C THR A 144 -5.02 -7.95 0.01
N ASP A 145 -4.27 -6.95 0.49
CA ASP A 145 -4.53 -5.52 0.20
C ASP A 145 -4.45 -5.21 -1.30
N TYR A 146 -3.85 -6.11 -2.06
CA TYR A 146 -3.57 -6.01 -3.47
C TYR A 146 -4.69 -6.57 -4.36
N HIS A 147 -5.43 -7.58 -3.89
CA HIS A 147 -6.63 -8.12 -4.57
C HIS A 147 -7.85 -7.19 -4.45
N LEU A 148 -7.94 -6.40 -3.37
CA LEU A 148 -8.99 -5.38 -3.19
C LEU A 148 -8.80 -4.12 -4.06
N GLY A 149 -7.72 -4.06 -4.85
CA GLY A 149 -7.42 -2.93 -5.72
C GLY A 149 -8.41 -2.72 -6.87
N GLU A 150 -9.11 -3.77 -7.33
CA GLU A 150 -10.16 -3.62 -8.36
C GLU A 150 -11.40 -2.89 -7.85
N VAL A 151 -11.75 -3.05 -6.57
CA VAL A 151 -12.89 -2.34 -5.95
C VAL A 151 -12.61 -0.84 -5.83
N ASP A 152 -11.35 -0.45 -5.58
CA ASP A 152 -10.97 0.97 -5.51
C ASP A 152 -10.94 1.65 -6.89
N VAL A 153 -10.51 0.97 -7.96
CA VAL A 153 -10.50 1.56 -9.33
C VAL A 153 -11.92 1.91 -9.80
N LEU A 154 -12.91 1.08 -9.48
CA LEU A 154 -14.32 1.28 -9.84
C LEU A 154 -15.05 2.32 -8.98
N MET A 155 -14.54 2.62 -7.78
CA MET A 155 -15.17 3.53 -6.81
C MET A 155 -14.44 4.89 -6.66
N GLY A 156 -13.45 5.18 -7.51
CA GLY A 156 -12.63 6.41 -7.42
C GLY A 156 -11.59 6.38 -6.28
N GLY A 157 -11.27 5.19 -5.80
CA GLY A 157 -10.38 4.89 -4.69
C GLY A 157 -8.89 5.00 -5.00
N VAL A 158 -8.21 5.51 -3.98
CA VAL A 158 -6.77 5.64 -3.75
C VAL A 158 -6.03 4.34 -4.09
N ILE A 159 -5.16 4.35 -5.11
CA ILE A 159 -4.11 3.31 -5.25
C ILE A 159 -3.30 3.32 -3.95
N ARG A 160 -3.48 2.30 -3.11
CA ARG A 160 -2.86 2.22 -1.78
C ARG A 160 -1.40 1.76 -1.83
N TYR A 161 -0.94 1.14 -2.92
CA TYR A 161 0.47 0.68 -3.03
C TYR A 161 0.97 0.74 -4.48
N LEU A 162 2.17 1.32 -4.68
CA LEU A 162 2.85 1.41 -5.98
C LEU A 162 3.13 -0.01 -6.53
N PRO A 163 3.00 -0.27 -7.85
CA PRO A 163 3.24 -1.59 -8.46
C PRO A 163 4.60 -2.22 -8.09
N ILE A 164 5.63 -1.40 -7.88
CA ILE A 164 6.96 -1.88 -7.45
C ILE A 164 7.00 -2.42 -6.02
N MET A 165 6.23 -1.85 -5.09
CA MET A 165 6.15 -2.37 -3.72
C MET A 165 5.41 -3.69 -3.73
N ARG A 166 4.30 -3.75 -4.46
CA ARG A 166 3.48 -4.96 -4.66
C ARG A 166 4.31 -6.13 -5.18
N TYR A 167 5.21 -5.89 -6.13
CA TYR A 167 6.12 -6.91 -6.63
C TYR A 167 7.13 -7.38 -5.56
N LYS A 168 7.78 -6.44 -4.84
CA LYS A 168 8.79 -6.79 -3.82
C LYS A 168 8.18 -7.57 -2.65
N ASP A 169 6.99 -7.19 -2.21
CA ASP A 169 6.31 -7.85 -1.09
C ASP A 169 5.84 -9.25 -1.50
N ALA A 170 5.25 -9.39 -2.70
CA ALA A 170 4.84 -10.69 -3.23
C ALA A 170 6.02 -11.65 -3.44
N VAL A 171 7.16 -11.16 -3.96
CA VAL A 171 8.37 -11.98 -4.11
C VAL A 171 8.97 -12.34 -2.75
N SER A 172 8.98 -11.43 -1.78
CA SER A 172 9.48 -11.71 -0.43
C SER A 172 8.65 -12.81 0.25
N PHE A 173 7.33 -12.75 0.13
CA PHE A 173 6.42 -13.80 0.61
C PHE A 173 6.67 -15.15 -0.09
N LEU A 174 6.84 -15.14 -1.41
CA LEU A 174 7.11 -16.35 -2.19
C LEU A 174 8.44 -16.98 -1.82
N ASN A 175 9.51 -16.17 -1.70
CA ASN A 175 10.83 -16.65 -1.32
C ASN A 175 10.82 -17.20 0.09
N PHE A 176 10.12 -16.59 1.04
CA PHE A 176 9.96 -17.14 2.39
C PHE A 176 9.37 -18.56 2.37
N HIS A 177 8.27 -18.78 1.66
CA HIS A 177 7.68 -20.12 1.57
C HIS A 177 8.58 -21.09 0.79
N SER A 178 9.31 -20.60 -0.22
CA SER A 178 10.26 -21.43 -0.97
C SER A 178 11.44 -21.88 -0.10
N GLU A 179 12.00 -20.97 0.70
CA GLU A 179 13.06 -21.29 1.65
C GLU A 179 12.58 -22.28 2.71
N LEU A 180 11.37 -22.08 3.22
CA LEU A 180 10.76 -23.00 4.19
C LEU A 180 10.65 -24.42 3.62
N LEU A 181 10.08 -24.55 2.41
CA LEU A 181 9.77 -25.84 1.81
C LEU A 181 10.97 -26.50 1.14
N TYR A 182 11.86 -25.74 0.51
CA TYR A 182 12.94 -26.28 -0.34
C TYR A 182 14.34 -25.90 0.14
N GLY A 183 14.46 -25.08 1.19
CA GLY A 183 15.75 -24.63 1.72
C GLY A 183 16.49 -23.62 0.84
N LYS A 184 15.81 -23.02 -0.13
CA LYS A 184 16.39 -22.01 -1.05
C LYS A 184 15.33 -21.02 -1.53
N GLU A 185 15.78 -19.81 -1.86
CA GLU A 185 14.94 -18.82 -2.53
C GLU A 185 14.48 -19.31 -3.90
N MET A 186 13.25 -18.93 -4.29
CA MET A 186 12.73 -19.21 -5.62
C MET A 186 13.31 -18.23 -6.62
N ILE A 187 13.19 -16.93 -6.33
CA ILE A 187 13.60 -15.82 -7.19
C ILE A 187 14.85 -15.20 -6.59
N SER A 188 15.94 -15.18 -7.36
CA SER A 188 17.20 -14.62 -6.90
C SER A 188 17.14 -13.10 -6.75
N GLU A 189 17.96 -12.52 -5.85
CA GLU A 189 18.10 -11.07 -5.70
C GLU A 189 18.49 -10.39 -7.03
N GLU A 190 19.28 -11.04 -7.88
CA GLU A 190 19.65 -10.54 -9.21
C GLU A 190 18.41 -10.41 -10.14
N GLU A 191 17.54 -11.41 -10.16
CA GLU A 191 16.29 -11.36 -10.93
C GLU A 191 15.33 -10.30 -10.39
N ILE A 192 15.20 -10.20 -9.06
CA ILE A 192 14.39 -9.15 -8.41
C ILE A 192 14.90 -7.78 -8.85
N ASN A 193 16.22 -7.56 -8.82
CA ASN A 193 16.83 -6.30 -9.20
C ASN A 193 16.61 -6.00 -10.68
N LYS A 194 16.80 -6.98 -11.58
CA LYS A 194 16.58 -6.82 -13.02
C LYS A 194 15.12 -6.46 -13.37
N VAL A 195 14.16 -7.14 -12.76
CA VAL A 195 12.73 -6.80 -12.94
C VAL A 195 12.44 -5.43 -12.31
N SER A 196 13.05 -5.12 -11.17
CA SER A 196 12.87 -3.83 -10.50
C SER A 196 13.38 -2.66 -11.35
N GLU A 197 14.55 -2.74 -11.99
CA GLU A 197 15.09 -1.63 -12.79
C GLU A 197 14.19 -1.26 -13.99
N ASN A 198 13.76 -2.27 -14.75
CA ASN A 198 12.82 -2.08 -15.86
C ASN A 198 11.47 -1.56 -15.38
N ASN A 199 10.99 -2.08 -14.25
CA ASN A 199 9.75 -1.61 -13.65
C ASN A 199 9.87 -0.19 -13.13
N ILE A 200 10.95 0.20 -12.45
CA ILE A 200 11.05 1.56 -11.88
C ILE A 200 10.86 2.60 -12.98
N ARG A 201 11.42 2.39 -14.18
CA ARG A 201 11.24 3.32 -15.31
C ARG A 201 9.78 3.49 -15.72
N THR A 202 9.06 2.39 -15.92
CA THR A 202 7.65 2.40 -16.34
C THR A 202 6.71 2.82 -15.20
N SER A 203 6.88 2.21 -14.03
CA SER A 203 6.19 2.56 -12.79
C SER A 203 6.39 4.01 -12.41
N TYR A 204 7.56 4.63 -12.62
CA TYR A 204 7.77 6.00 -12.13
C TYR A 204 6.84 7.01 -12.80
N LYS A 205 6.66 6.93 -14.13
CA LYS A 205 5.74 7.81 -14.86
C LYS A 205 4.28 7.60 -14.40
N ASP A 206 3.87 6.35 -14.22
CA ASP A 206 2.51 6.04 -13.78
C ASP A 206 2.29 6.40 -12.30
N ASN A 207 3.26 6.12 -11.43
CA ASN A 207 3.27 6.54 -10.03
C ASN A 207 3.20 8.06 -9.91
N LEU A 208 3.90 8.79 -10.78
CA LEU A 208 3.80 10.24 -10.84
C LEU A 208 2.38 10.68 -11.22
N LYS A 209 1.76 10.11 -12.26
CA LYS A 209 0.35 10.39 -12.62
C LYS A 209 -0.58 10.17 -11.44
N ILE A 210 -0.45 9.03 -10.77
CA ILE A 210 -1.27 8.65 -9.61
C ILE A 210 -1.07 9.66 -8.47
N THR A 211 0.18 10.01 -8.19
CA THR A 211 0.52 10.97 -7.13
C THR A 211 -0.05 12.35 -7.44
N LEU A 212 0.06 12.82 -8.69
CA LEU A 212 -0.53 14.07 -9.14
C LEU A 212 -2.04 14.06 -9.00
N SER A 213 -2.73 13.00 -9.43
CA SER A 213 -4.18 12.87 -9.28
C SER A 213 -4.62 12.87 -7.82
N LYS A 214 -3.90 12.21 -6.92
CA LYS A 214 -4.17 12.23 -5.47
C LYS A 214 -3.99 13.62 -4.88
N ILE A 215 -2.88 14.29 -5.18
CA ILE A 215 -2.63 15.66 -4.73
C ILE A 215 -3.73 16.59 -5.23
N LEU A 216 -4.16 16.47 -6.50
CA LEU A 216 -5.23 17.29 -7.06
C LEU A 216 -6.57 17.04 -6.35
N ASN A 217 -6.97 15.78 -6.20
CA ASN A 217 -8.23 15.42 -5.52
C ASN A 217 -8.25 15.88 -4.06
N SER A 218 -7.15 15.68 -3.33
CA SER A 218 -7.04 16.14 -1.95
C SER A 218 -6.99 17.66 -1.85
N SER A 219 -6.33 18.34 -2.80
CA SER A 219 -6.32 19.80 -2.89
C SER A 219 -7.72 20.37 -3.15
N ALA A 220 -8.55 19.72 -3.98
CA ALA A 220 -9.93 20.15 -4.19
C ALA A 220 -10.78 20.04 -2.90
N LYS A 221 -10.57 19.00 -2.09
CA LYS A 221 -11.21 18.88 -0.77
C LYS A 221 -10.71 19.96 0.20
N ALA A 222 -9.40 20.18 0.25
CA ALA A 222 -8.81 21.24 1.06
C ALA A 222 -9.34 22.63 0.66
N GLU A 223 -9.47 22.90 -0.63
CA GLU A 223 -10.04 24.14 -1.16
C GLU A 223 -11.48 24.35 -0.70
N LYS A 224 -12.33 23.32 -0.77
CA LYS A 224 -13.71 23.37 -0.26
C LYS A 224 -13.74 23.74 1.23
N ILE A 225 -12.90 23.11 2.05
CA ILE A 225 -12.81 23.38 3.49
C ILE A 225 -12.31 24.80 3.78
N CYS A 226 -11.25 25.24 3.09
CA CYS A 226 -10.72 26.59 3.23
C CYS A 226 -11.75 27.64 2.84
N LYS A 227 -12.44 27.46 1.71
CA LYS A 227 -13.50 28.37 1.24
C LYS A 227 -14.67 28.44 2.20
N LEU A 228 -15.17 27.31 2.71
CA LEU A 228 -16.25 27.29 3.69
C LEU A 228 -15.83 28.02 4.97
N THR A 229 -14.61 27.78 5.46
CA THR A 229 -14.06 28.46 6.63
C THR A 229 -14.00 29.98 6.41
N MET A 230 -13.46 30.43 5.26
CA MET A 230 -13.43 31.85 4.90
C MET A 230 -14.82 32.46 4.82
N LYS A 231 -15.80 31.75 4.23
CA LYS A 231 -17.18 32.22 4.13
C LYS A 231 -17.84 32.37 5.49
N VAL A 232 -17.75 31.36 6.37
CA VAL A 232 -18.31 31.43 7.73
C VAL A 232 -17.72 32.60 8.50
N TRP A 233 -16.41 32.79 8.39
CA TRP A 233 -15.71 33.89 9.04
C TRP A 233 -16.17 35.26 8.51
N HIS A 234 -16.19 35.42 7.19
CA HIS A 234 -16.64 36.64 6.52
C HIS A 234 -18.09 36.98 6.86
N ASN A 235 -18.99 36.03 6.65
CA ASN A 235 -20.43 36.23 6.82
C ASN A 235 -20.79 36.49 8.29
N SER A 236 -20.05 35.91 9.24
CA SER A 236 -20.22 36.24 10.65
C SER A 236 -19.77 37.66 11.00
N ILE A 237 -18.69 38.17 10.39
CA ILE A 237 -18.19 39.53 10.62
C ILE A 237 -19.13 40.58 10.01
N TYR A 238 -19.56 40.35 8.76
CA TYR A 238 -20.35 41.31 8.00
C TYR A 238 -21.86 41.10 8.09
N LYS A 239 -22.29 40.05 8.80
CA LYS A 239 -23.70 39.69 9.01
C LYS A 239 -24.43 39.48 7.67
N GLU A 240 -23.80 38.70 6.78
CA GLU A 240 -24.32 38.36 5.46
C GLU A 240 -25.03 37.00 5.49
N HIS A 241 -26.26 36.97 4.96
CA HIS A 241 -27.01 35.73 4.82
C HIS A 241 -26.50 34.90 3.64
N ASP A 242 -26.21 33.63 3.90
CA ASP A 242 -25.84 32.64 2.88
C ASP A 242 -26.39 31.28 3.33
N THR A 243 -27.18 30.64 2.47
CA THR A 243 -27.78 29.32 2.71
C THR A 243 -26.76 28.23 3.06
N GLU A 244 -25.50 28.39 2.64
CA GLU A 244 -24.41 27.47 2.97
C GLU A 244 -23.87 27.69 4.40
N THR A 245 -23.93 28.91 4.94
CA THR A 245 -23.25 29.27 6.20
C THR A 245 -24.18 29.67 7.34
N ASP A 246 -25.45 30.00 7.06
CA ASP A 246 -26.42 30.47 8.07
C ASP A 246 -26.59 29.47 9.22
N ALA A 247 -26.44 28.17 8.93
CA ALA A 247 -26.45 27.11 9.95
C ALA A 247 -25.33 27.24 11.00
N PHE A 248 -24.22 27.91 10.66
CA PHE A 248 -23.08 28.13 11.55
C PHE A 248 -23.05 29.54 12.12
N THR A 249 -23.44 30.55 11.31
CA THR A 249 -23.30 31.97 11.64
C THR A 249 -24.48 32.54 12.42
N MET A 250 -25.61 31.82 12.53
CA MET A 250 -26.82 32.31 13.18
C MET A 250 -27.29 31.43 14.34
N GLU A 251 -27.76 32.06 15.41
CA GLU A 251 -28.44 31.41 16.52
C GLU A 251 -29.90 31.13 16.14
N ASN A 252 -30.27 29.84 16.10
CA ASN A 252 -31.62 29.37 15.75
C ASN A 252 -32.17 29.98 14.43
N GLY A 253 -31.28 30.31 13.49
CA GLY A 253 -31.65 30.95 12.21
C GLY A 253 -32.29 32.34 12.33
N SER A 254 -32.17 33.01 13.49
CA SER A 254 -32.84 34.28 13.75
C SER A 254 -31.88 35.48 13.79
N TYR A 255 -30.74 35.34 14.45
CA TYR A 255 -29.77 36.43 14.62
C TYR A 255 -28.34 35.93 14.40
N PHE A 256 -27.48 36.74 13.82
CA PHE A 256 -26.04 36.44 13.74
C PHE A 256 -25.40 36.45 15.13
N TYR A 257 -24.44 35.57 15.37
CA TYR A 257 -23.60 35.63 16.58
C TYR A 257 -22.83 36.96 16.63
N ASP A 258 -22.66 37.51 17.83
CA ASP A 258 -21.91 38.76 18.03
C ASP A 258 -20.39 38.55 17.93
N ASP A 259 -19.89 37.39 18.35
CA ASP A 259 -18.50 36.98 18.19
C ASP A 259 -18.38 35.95 17.05
N PHE A 260 -17.55 36.25 16.05
CA PHE A 260 -17.29 35.33 14.95
C PHE A 260 -16.64 34.02 15.42
N ASN A 261 -16.00 34.01 16.60
CA ASN A 261 -15.45 32.78 17.17
C ASN A 261 -16.54 31.76 17.51
N ASP A 262 -17.75 32.20 17.83
CA ASP A 262 -18.88 31.28 18.06
C ASP A 262 -19.31 30.60 16.76
N ALA A 263 -19.35 31.36 15.66
CA ALA A 263 -19.65 30.80 14.33
C ALA A 263 -18.58 29.81 13.87
N LEU A 264 -17.30 30.13 14.05
CA LEU A 264 -16.19 29.21 13.76
C LEU A 264 -16.25 27.95 14.62
N LYS A 265 -16.57 28.09 15.91
CA LYS A 265 -16.75 26.96 16.81
C LYS A 265 -17.90 26.05 16.37
N ASN A 266 -19.01 26.62 15.86
CA ASN A 266 -20.10 25.82 15.30
C ASN A 266 -19.64 25.04 14.06
N LEU A 267 -18.90 25.68 13.15
CA LEU A 267 -18.32 25.01 11.98
C LEU A 267 -17.38 23.87 12.41
N TYR A 268 -16.48 24.10 13.38
CA TYR A 268 -15.54 23.09 13.84
C TYR A 268 -16.18 21.95 14.63
N ASN A 269 -17.42 22.11 15.10
CA ASN A 269 -18.20 21.04 15.72
C ASN A 269 -19.07 20.29 14.71
N ASP A 270 -19.15 20.75 13.46
CA ASP A 270 -19.92 20.08 12.42
C ASP A 270 -19.31 18.72 12.07
N THR A 271 -20.15 17.70 11.99
CA THR A 271 -19.71 16.32 11.77
C THR A 271 -19.22 16.10 10.35
N THR A 272 -19.84 16.74 9.35
CA THR A 272 -19.44 16.62 7.94
C THR A 272 -18.11 17.32 7.72
N TYR A 273 -17.94 18.52 8.27
CA TYR A 273 -16.68 19.28 8.25
C TYR A 273 -15.53 18.49 8.87
N ASN A 274 -15.74 17.89 10.05
CA ASN A 274 -14.73 17.07 10.71
C ASN A 274 -14.42 15.77 9.95
N SER A 275 -15.41 15.18 9.28
CA SER A 275 -15.21 14.03 8.40
C SER A 275 -14.32 14.40 7.20
N ASP A 276 -14.58 15.53 6.56
CA ASP A 276 -13.77 16.04 5.45
C ASP A 276 -12.33 16.35 5.91
N ILE A 277 -12.13 16.97 7.08
CA ILE A 277 -10.79 17.17 7.68
C ILE A 277 -10.07 15.85 7.93
N SER A 278 -10.76 14.85 8.48
CA SER A 278 -10.18 13.54 8.76
C SER A 278 -9.77 12.82 7.47
N SER A 279 -10.56 12.96 6.40
CA SER A 279 -10.19 12.47 5.07
C SER A 279 -8.91 13.14 4.56
N ILE A 280 -8.76 14.46 4.71
CA ILE A 280 -7.57 15.19 4.27
C ILE A 280 -6.33 14.73 5.04
N LYS A 281 -6.43 14.56 6.37
CA LYS A 281 -5.31 14.05 7.19
C LYS A 281 -4.83 12.68 6.73
N LYS A 282 -5.75 11.76 6.48
CA LYS A 282 -5.42 10.44 5.94
C LYS A 282 -4.74 10.53 4.57
N GLU A 283 -5.24 11.39 3.69
CA GLU A 283 -4.63 11.61 2.37
C GLU A 283 -3.23 12.26 2.46
N GLN A 284 -2.99 13.14 3.44
CA GLN A 284 -1.66 13.69 3.72
C GLN A 284 -0.66 12.59 4.11
N GLU A 285 -1.08 11.62 4.92
CA GLU A 285 -0.28 10.45 5.31
C GLU A 285 0.02 9.58 4.08
N ASP A 286 -1.01 9.17 3.33
CA ASP A 286 -0.89 8.34 2.13
C ASP A 286 0.05 8.98 1.08
N ILE A 287 -0.12 10.27 0.79
CA ILE A 287 0.72 11.00 -0.18
C ILE A 287 2.18 11.10 0.32
N THR A 288 2.38 11.31 1.63
CA THR A 288 3.72 11.37 2.22
C THR A 288 4.46 10.04 2.05
N GLU A 289 3.78 8.92 2.21
CA GLU A 289 4.36 7.60 1.98
C GLU A 289 4.75 7.42 0.51
N ILE A 290 3.86 7.76 -0.42
CA ILE A 290 4.13 7.68 -1.87
C ILE A 290 5.36 8.51 -2.24
N VAL A 291 5.46 9.77 -1.78
CA VAL A 291 6.60 10.65 -2.09
C VAL A 291 7.92 10.14 -1.50
N LYS A 292 7.89 9.49 -0.33
CA LYS A 292 9.09 8.84 0.25
C LYS A 292 9.57 7.67 -0.61
N LEU A 293 8.65 6.90 -1.17
CA LEU A 293 8.95 5.74 -2.01
C LEU A 293 9.49 6.15 -3.37
N MET A 294 8.97 7.26 -3.92
CA MET A 294 9.45 7.82 -5.19
C MET A 294 10.86 8.42 -5.11
N LYS A 295 11.49 8.46 -3.93
CA LYS A 295 12.86 8.95 -3.74
C LYS A 295 13.94 8.03 -4.33
N ASP A 296 13.73 6.72 -4.23
CA ASP A 296 14.75 5.70 -4.51
C ASP A 296 14.69 5.25 -5.99
N VAL A 297 14.76 6.20 -6.93
CA VAL A 297 14.52 5.98 -8.38
C VAL A 297 15.78 6.24 -9.23
N PRO A 298 15.88 5.67 -10.45
CA PRO A 298 16.99 5.90 -11.37
C PRO A 298 17.34 7.37 -11.55
N GLU A 299 18.62 7.66 -11.73
CA GLU A 299 19.18 9.02 -11.81
C GLU A 299 18.48 9.90 -12.85
N GLU A 300 18.00 9.30 -13.95
CA GLU A 300 17.23 9.95 -15.01
C GLU A 300 15.94 10.64 -14.54
N PHE A 301 15.39 10.24 -13.38
CA PHE A 301 14.18 10.84 -12.80
C PHE A 301 14.45 11.85 -11.69
N SER A 302 15.72 12.14 -11.36
CA SER A 302 16.08 13.02 -10.24
C SER A 302 15.45 14.41 -10.37
N SER A 303 15.47 15.01 -11.57
CA SER A 303 14.86 16.33 -11.81
C SER A 303 13.35 16.31 -11.58
N THR A 304 12.67 15.26 -12.08
CA THR A 304 11.23 15.09 -11.88
C THR A 304 10.88 14.87 -10.41
N TYR A 305 11.74 14.17 -9.66
CA TYR A 305 11.57 14.00 -8.21
C TYR A 305 11.75 15.32 -7.46
N ASP A 306 12.69 16.17 -7.88
CA ASP A 306 12.88 17.51 -7.30
C ASP A 306 11.65 18.40 -7.51
N ASP A 307 11.04 18.35 -8.68
CA ASP A 307 9.77 19.03 -8.96
C ASP A 307 8.61 18.44 -8.13
N LEU A 308 8.55 17.11 -7.96
CA LEU A 308 7.57 16.44 -7.11
C LEU A 308 7.67 16.90 -5.64
N LYS A 309 8.89 17.06 -5.11
CA LYS A 309 9.09 17.57 -3.74
C LYS A 309 8.56 18.99 -3.58
N GLN A 310 8.70 19.85 -4.59
CA GLN A 310 8.17 21.21 -4.55
C GLN A 310 6.64 21.18 -4.51
N LEU A 311 6.00 20.40 -5.38
CA LEU A 311 4.54 20.21 -5.34
C LEU A 311 4.09 19.64 -3.99
N TYR A 312 4.76 18.61 -3.48
CA TYR A 312 4.44 18.00 -2.20
C TYR A 312 4.51 19.03 -1.05
N SER A 313 5.56 19.86 -1.00
CA SER A 313 5.70 20.91 0.01
C SER A 313 4.58 21.95 -0.06
N ALA A 314 4.21 22.38 -1.28
CA ALA A 314 3.10 23.30 -1.48
C ALA A 314 1.76 22.68 -1.06
N TYR A 315 1.53 21.42 -1.44
CA TYR A 315 0.35 20.65 -1.03
C TYR A 315 0.25 20.52 0.49
N GLN A 316 1.33 20.15 1.19
CA GLN A 316 1.33 20.03 2.66
C GLN A 316 1.01 21.37 3.34
N THR A 317 1.52 22.48 2.79
CA THR A 317 1.20 23.83 3.28
C THR A 317 -0.30 24.13 3.09
N PHE A 318 -0.83 23.92 1.88
CA PHE A 318 -2.22 24.20 1.56
C PHE A 318 -3.21 23.32 2.33
N SER A 319 -3.02 22.00 2.31
CA SER A 319 -3.85 21.06 3.06
C SER A 319 -3.72 21.25 4.58
N GLY A 320 -2.56 21.70 5.06
CA GLY A 320 -2.36 22.09 6.46
C GLY A 320 -3.26 23.24 6.89
N LEU A 321 -3.51 24.23 6.02
CA LEU A 321 -4.44 25.34 6.30
C LEU A 321 -5.90 24.85 6.41
N ALA A 322 -6.29 23.85 5.60
CA ALA A 322 -7.62 23.24 5.70
C ALA A 322 -7.80 22.45 7.00
N VAL A 323 -6.75 21.74 7.44
CA VAL A 323 -6.76 20.96 8.68
C VAL A 323 -6.70 21.84 9.93
N ASN A 324 -5.99 22.97 9.85
CA ASN A 324 -5.77 23.86 10.97
C ASN A 324 -5.79 25.33 10.51
N SER A 325 -6.98 25.93 10.58
CA SER A 325 -7.15 27.35 10.33
C SER A 325 -6.72 28.17 11.55
N SER A 326 -5.96 29.25 11.32
CA SER A 326 -5.45 30.12 12.39
C SER A 326 -5.16 31.54 11.89
N GLY A 327 -4.96 32.47 12.83
CA GLY A 327 -4.69 33.88 12.54
C GLY A 327 -5.96 34.73 12.45
N SER A 328 -5.90 35.78 11.62
CA SER A 328 -7.06 36.62 11.28
C SER A 328 -7.67 36.22 9.95
N TYR A 329 -8.91 36.64 9.68
CA TYR A 329 -9.56 36.45 8.39
C TYR A 329 -8.67 36.85 7.21
N ASN A 330 -8.07 38.05 7.26
CA ASN A 330 -7.22 38.55 6.17
C ASN A 330 -5.95 37.70 6.00
N SER A 331 -5.21 37.46 7.10
CA SER A 331 -3.97 36.68 7.03
C SER A 331 -4.21 35.23 6.61
N TYR A 332 -5.34 34.65 7.01
CA TYR A 332 -5.73 33.30 6.62
C TYR A 332 -6.08 33.25 5.13
N SER A 333 -6.91 34.18 4.66
CA SER A 333 -7.29 34.30 3.24
C SER A 333 -6.06 34.47 2.34
N ASP A 334 -5.14 35.36 2.70
CA ASP A 334 -3.88 35.57 1.98
C ASP A 334 -3.01 34.30 1.94
N SER A 335 -3.00 33.52 3.04
CA SER A 335 -2.22 32.28 3.12
C SER A 335 -2.82 31.19 2.24
N VAL A 336 -4.15 31.08 2.22
CA VAL A 336 -4.89 30.13 1.38
C VAL A 336 -4.68 30.44 -0.10
N GLU A 337 -4.79 31.71 -0.52
CA GLU A 337 -4.57 32.12 -1.90
C GLU A 337 -3.15 31.78 -2.36
N LYS A 338 -2.13 32.18 -1.60
CA LYS A 338 -0.72 31.90 -1.92
C LYS A 338 -0.44 30.40 -2.03
N ALA A 339 -0.93 29.61 -1.07
CA ALA A 339 -0.70 28.17 -1.06
C ALA A 339 -1.40 27.49 -2.25
N THR A 340 -2.58 27.97 -2.64
CA THR A 340 -3.32 27.46 -3.82
C THR A 340 -2.55 27.75 -5.10
N ASP A 341 -2.04 28.97 -5.28
CA ASP A 341 -1.23 29.35 -6.44
C ASP A 341 0.05 28.51 -6.57
N GLU A 342 0.73 28.23 -5.45
CA GLU A 342 1.91 27.38 -5.43
C GLU A 342 1.60 25.95 -5.85
N VAL A 343 0.51 25.36 -5.34
CA VAL A 343 0.07 24.01 -5.74
C VAL A 343 -0.19 23.97 -7.25
N ILE A 344 -0.94 24.93 -7.79
CA ILE A 344 -1.26 25.00 -9.23
C ILE A 344 0.01 25.13 -10.07
N LYS A 345 0.93 26.03 -9.67
CA LYS A 345 2.20 26.25 -10.36
C LYS A 345 3.02 24.97 -10.45
N TYR A 346 3.28 24.30 -9.32
CA TYR A 346 4.13 23.10 -9.32
C TYR A 346 3.43 21.89 -9.95
N TYR A 347 2.11 21.80 -9.84
CA TYR A 347 1.32 20.77 -10.53
C TYR A 347 1.46 20.90 -12.05
N ASN A 348 1.30 22.12 -12.58
CA ASN A 348 1.42 22.38 -14.01
C ASN A 348 2.83 22.06 -14.54
N ASN A 349 3.88 22.35 -13.77
CA ASN A 349 5.25 21.97 -14.14
C ASN A 349 5.40 20.45 -14.29
N LEU A 350 4.85 19.68 -13.34
CA LEU A 350 4.94 18.21 -13.36
C LEU A 350 4.09 17.57 -14.46
N LYS A 351 2.94 18.17 -14.77
CA LYS A 351 2.04 17.71 -15.82
C LYS A 351 2.75 17.64 -17.19
N LEU A 352 3.68 18.56 -17.47
CA LEU A 352 4.45 18.58 -18.70
C LEU A 352 5.33 17.33 -18.93
N TYR A 353 5.69 16.59 -17.87
CA TYR A 353 6.42 15.33 -18.00
C TYR A 353 5.51 14.13 -18.30
N LEU A 354 4.19 14.32 -18.18
CA LEU A 354 3.19 13.28 -18.36
C LEU A 354 2.59 13.27 -19.77
N ASP A 355 2.44 14.46 -20.36
CA ASP A 355 2.13 14.68 -21.78
C ASP A 355 3.28 14.18 -22.68
#